data_AF-A0A843HCJ2-F1
#
_entry.id   AF-A0A843HCJ2-F1
#
_cell.length_a   1.000
_cell.length_b   1.000
_cell.length_c   1.000
_cell.angle_alpha   90.00
_cell.angle_beta   90.00
_cell.angle_gamma   90.00
#
_symmetry.space_group_name_H-M   'P 1'
#
loop_
_entity.id
_entity.type
_entity.pdbx_description
1 polymer ?
#
loop_
_entity_poly.entity_id
_entity_poly.type
_entity_poly.pdbx_seq_one_letter_code
_entity_poly.pdbx_strand_id
1 'polypeptide(L)' 'SPGDGHSSFLVKILSEEQNIKVTDFSSYVRVAHGVRKTLLLAVVDDEYDITYYNVEWTRP' A
#
# COMPACT_ATOMS: atom_id res chain seq x y z
N SER A 1 -11.51 -10.70 14.19
CA SER A 1 -10.24 -10.69 14.95
C SER A 1 -9.10 -11.15 14.07
N PRO A 2 -7.82 -10.89 14.37
CA PRO A 2 -6.71 -11.55 13.68
C PRO A 2 -6.96 -13.07 13.65
N GLY A 3 -6.98 -13.67 12.45
CA GLY A 3 -7.31 -15.09 12.26
C GLY A 3 -8.78 -15.39 11.90
N ASP A 4 -9.73 -14.52 12.22
CA ASP A 4 -11.17 -14.68 11.92
C ASP A 4 -11.57 -13.91 10.65
N GLY A 5 -11.01 -14.32 9.50
CA GLY A 5 -11.39 -13.81 8.18
C GLY A 5 -10.25 -13.15 7.40
N HIS A 6 -10.57 -12.70 6.17
CA HIS A 6 -9.60 -12.05 5.30
C HIS A 6 -9.51 -10.55 5.60
N SER A 7 -8.28 -10.02 5.69
CA SER A 7 -8.08 -8.56 5.74
C SER A 7 -8.47 -7.90 4.42
N SER A 8 -8.97 -6.66 4.49
CA SER A 8 -9.30 -5.86 3.31
C SER A 8 -8.07 -5.22 2.65
N PHE A 9 -7.04 -4.94 3.45
CA PHE A 9 -5.88 -4.15 3.02
C PHE A 9 -4.56 -4.92 3.13
N LEU A 10 -3.63 -4.56 2.26
CA LEU A 10 -2.19 -4.79 2.40
C LEU A 10 -1.52 -3.42 2.49
N VAL A 11 -0.82 -3.16 3.59
CA VAL A 11 -0.23 -1.84 3.86
C VAL A 11 1.26 -1.84 3.50
N LYS A 12 1.69 -0.85 2.70
CA LYS A 12 3.11 -0.57 2.44
C LYS A 12 3.48 0.75 3.08
N ILE A 13 4.47 0.71 3.97
CA ILE A 13 5.01 1.90 4.65
C ILE A 13 6.12 2.50 3.79
N LEU A 14 6.11 3.83 3.65
CA LEU A 14 7.10 4.65 2.97
C LEU A 14 7.41 5.87 3.85
N SER A 15 8.63 6.37 3.81
CA SER A 15 8.94 7.73 4.29
C SER A 15 8.64 8.74 3.18
N GLU A 16 8.26 9.97 3.54
CA GLU A 16 8.02 11.06 2.57
C GLU A 16 9.27 11.35 1.71
N GLU A 17 10.47 11.22 2.26
CA GLU A 17 11.73 11.44 1.53
C GLU A 17 12.18 10.21 0.70
N GLN A 18 11.45 9.09 0.78
CA GLN A 18 11.87 7.84 0.18
C GLN A 18 11.71 7.86 -1.34
N ASN A 19 12.82 7.68 -2.05
CA ASN A 19 12.78 7.38 -3.48
C ASN A 19 12.26 5.96 -3.73
N ILE A 20 11.23 5.82 -4.56
CA ILE A 20 10.70 4.52 -4.98
C ILE A 20 10.93 4.29 -6.47
N LYS A 21 11.38 3.08 -6.82
CA LYS A 21 11.40 2.67 -8.24
C LYS A 21 9.99 2.33 -8.68
N VAL A 22 9.63 2.74 -9.89
CA VAL A 22 8.32 2.40 -10.49
C VAL A 22 8.09 0.89 -10.56
N THR A 23 9.15 0.11 -10.75
CA THR A 23 9.11 -1.36 -10.74
C THR A 23 8.71 -1.93 -9.38
N ASP A 24 9.17 -1.31 -8.29
CA ASP A 24 8.86 -1.74 -6.93
C ASP A 24 7.41 -1.38 -6.61
N PHE A 25 6.98 -0.17 -6.98
CA PHE A 25 5.59 0.25 -6.85
C PHE A 25 4.63 -0.69 -7.61
N SER A 26 4.94 -1.03 -8.87
CA SER A 26 4.16 -2.00 -9.65
C SER A 26 4.12 -3.38 -8.99
N SER A 27 5.23 -3.80 -8.35
CA SER A 27 5.28 -5.06 -7.62
C SER A 27 4.36 -5.06 -6.40
N TYR A 28 4.28 -3.95 -5.65
CA TYR A 28 3.35 -3.81 -4.53
C TYR A 28 1.89 -3.93 -4.97
N VAL A 29 1.53 -3.25 -6.06
CA VAL A 29 0.19 -3.32 -6.67
C VAL A 29 -0.14 -4.75 -7.09
N ARG A 30 0.81 -5.44 -7.74
CA ARG A 30 0.64 -6.83 -8.18
C ARG A 30 0.39 -7.77 -7.00
N VAL A 31 1.15 -7.64 -5.91
CA VAL A 31 1.00 -8.49 -4.72
C VAL A 31 -0.37 -8.28 -4.09
N ALA A 32 -0.77 -7.03 -3.82
CA ALA A 32 -2.07 -6.71 -3.23
C ALA A 32 -3.23 -7.26 -4.07
N HIS A 33 -3.18 -7.04 -5.39
CA HIS A 33 -4.17 -7.58 -6.31
C HIS A 33 -4.19 -9.11 -6.33
N GLY A 34 -3.02 -9.76 -6.32
CA GLY A 34 -2.91 -11.22 -6.33
C GLY A 34 -3.55 -11.90 -5.11
N VAL A 35 -3.58 -11.23 -3.97
CA VAL A 35 -4.23 -11.73 -2.73
C VAL A 35 -5.62 -11.12 -2.50
N ARG A 36 -6.19 -10.45 -3.51
CA ARG A 36 -7.52 -9.80 -3.48
C ARG A 36 -7.65 -8.79 -2.32
N LYS A 37 -6.62 -7.95 -2.15
CA LYS A 37 -6.60 -6.86 -1.17
C LYS A 37 -6.37 -5.54 -1.86
N THR A 38 -6.86 -4.49 -1.24
CA THR A 38 -6.56 -3.12 -1.63
C THR A 38 -5.16 -2.75 -1.11
N LEU A 39 -4.32 -2.16 -1.97
CA LEU A 39 -3.03 -1.62 -1.54
C LEU A 39 -3.28 -0.27 -0.85
N LEU A 40 -2.82 -0.16 0.40
CA LEU A 40 -2.82 1.09 1.14
C LEU A 40 -1.37 1.53 1.34
N LEU A 41 -0.99 2.69 0.80
CA LEU A 41 0.30 3.29 1.13
C LEU A 41 0.15 4.09 2.42
N ALA A 42 1.04 3.86 3.38
CA ALA A 42 1.18 4.67 4.58
C ALA A 42 2.48 5.47 4.44
N VAL A 43 2.35 6.77 4.16
CA VAL A 43 3.49 7.68 4.04
C VAL A 43 3.67 8.36 5.38
N VAL A 44 4.87 8.21 5.95
CA VAL A 44 5.27 8.78 7.24
C VAL A 44 6.18 9.98 6.97
N ASP A 45 5.84 11.12 7.53
CA ASP A 45 6.68 12.32 7.48
C ASP A 45 7.66 12.39 8.66
N ASP A 46 8.44 13.48 8.73
CA ASP A 46 9.46 13.70 9.75
C ASP A 46 8.89 13.99 11.14
N GLU A 47 7.61 14.37 11.21
CA GLU A 47 6.86 14.62 12.45
C GLU A 47 6.16 13.34 12.94
N TYR A 48 6.34 12.22 12.22
CA TYR A 48 5.70 10.92 12.42
C TYR A 48 4.18 10.92 12.17
N ASP A 49 3.66 11.93 11.50
CA ASP A 49 2.29 11.92 11.01
C ASP A 49 2.18 10.97 9.80
N ILE A 50 1.02 10.32 9.69
CA ILE A 50 0.80 9.26 8.69
C ILE A 50 -0.34 9.66 7.75
N THR A 51 0.00 9.78 6.46
CA THR A 51 -0.98 9.96 5.39
C THR A 51 -1.21 8.65 4.65
N TYR A 52 -2.48 8.27 4.49
CA TYR A 52 -2.87 7.03 3.81
C TYR A 52 -3.42 7.27 2.40
N TYR A 53 -2.89 6.55 1.41
CA TYR A 53 -3.36 6.58 0.03
C TYR A 53 -3.90 5.21 -0.40
N ASN A 54 -5.14 5.18 -0.87
CA ASN A 54 -5.72 4.01 -1.53
C ASN A 54 -5.24 3.93 -2.99
N VAL A 55 -4.69 2.79 -3.39
CA VAL A 55 -4.23 2.55 -4.75
C VAL A 55 -5.13 1.51 -5.42
N GLU A 56 -5.85 1.95 -6.45
CA GLU A 56 -6.74 1.11 -7.24
C GLU A 56 -6.30 1.04 -8.70
N TRP A 57 -6.37 -0.17 -9.27
CA TRP A 57 -6.11 -0.34 -10.70
C TRP A 57 -7.33 0.15 -11.49
N THR A 58 -7.14 1.22 -12.26
CA THR A 58 -8.19 1.72 -13.17
C THR A 58 -8.10 0.95 -14.49
N ARG A 59 -9.22 0.37 -14.91
CA ARG A 59 -9.37 -0.15 -16.28
C ARG A 59 -9.83 1.01 -17.17
N PRO A 60 -9.17 1.26 -18.30
CA PRO A 60 -9.58 2.30 -19.24
C PRO A 60 -10.93 1.99 -19.89
#